data_AF-A0AAU9AMF2-F1
#
_entry.id   AF-A0AAU9AMF2-F1
#
_cell.length_a   1.000
_cell.length_b   1.000
_cell.length_c   1.000
_cell.angle_alpha   90.00
_cell.angle_beta   90.00
_cell.angle_gamma   90.00
#
_symmetry.space_group_name_H-M   'P 1'
#
loop_
_entity.id
_entity.type
_entity.pdbx_description
1 polymer ?
#
loop_
_entity_poly.entity_id
_entity_poly.type
_entity_poly.pdbx_seq_one_letter_code
_entity_poly.pdbx_strand_id
1 'polypeptide(L)'
;MAQAYAAAPARGVARAGAAGYRRPMASGIVAGMNAPFLARIRHSRTASTAALLLSFALPFLWALSTGLVWDLGKRLPGSVSDTSIAFPSGAPLIAIVIAAWLAGFLALRRRLRGERRAVWLAGAVAVAAFCACFTWQFGSAEWNPWPEPGSVNLFPLRFAAALAMAALGSAFGAAYLAPRPEAAPAP
;
A
#
# COMPACT_ATOMS: atom_id res chain seq x y z
N MET A 1 28.13 -3.87 -73.07
CA MET A 1 27.49 -3.07 -74.13
C MET A 1 26.29 -2.39 -73.52
N ALA A 2 26.18 -1.08 -73.74
CA ALA A 2 25.34 -0.13 -73.02
C ALA A 2 23.86 -0.08 -73.48
N GLN A 3 23.05 0.62 -72.67
CA GLN A 3 21.87 1.45 -72.97
C GLN A 3 20.55 0.95 -72.36
N ALA A 4 19.63 1.78 -71.85
CA ALA A 4 19.61 3.17 -71.41
C ALA A 4 18.18 3.46 -70.88
N TYR A 5 18.08 4.30 -69.84
CA TYR A 5 17.06 5.31 -69.55
C TYR A 5 15.54 5.02 -69.61
N ALA A 6 14.85 5.34 -68.49
CA ALA A 6 13.75 6.31 -68.42
C ALA A 6 13.31 6.48 -66.94
N ALA A 7 13.66 7.57 -66.26
CA ALA A 7 12.96 8.87 -66.20
C ALA A 7 11.92 8.95 -65.06
N ALA A 8 12.21 9.81 -64.07
CA ALA A 8 11.24 10.33 -63.12
C ALA A 8 10.34 11.41 -63.78
N PRO A 9 9.19 11.73 -63.16
CA PRO A 9 9.00 13.12 -62.78
C PRO A 9 8.42 13.31 -61.36
N ALA A 10 8.81 14.44 -60.77
CA ALA A 10 8.39 14.98 -59.48
C ALA A 10 7.02 15.69 -59.54
N ARG A 11 6.34 15.82 -58.39
CA ARG A 11 5.85 17.10 -57.79
C ARG A 11 4.75 16.91 -56.73
N GLY A 12 4.95 17.55 -55.57
CA GLY A 12 3.94 18.17 -54.67
C GLY A 12 2.96 17.21 -53.97
N VAL A 13 2.67 17.30 -52.68
CA VAL A 13 2.09 18.46 -51.99
C VAL A 13 2.31 18.30 -50.49
N ALA A 14 2.77 19.36 -49.85
CA ALA A 14 2.74 19.53 -48.41
C ALA A 14 1.29 19.53 -47.89
N ARG A 15 0.99 18.72 -46.89
CA ARG A 15 -0.06 19.03 -45.90
C ARG A 15 0.49 18.84 -44.50
N ALA A 16 0.91 19.95 -43.93
CA ALA A 16 0.84 20.19 -42.50
C ALA A 16 -0.63 20.05 -42.07
N GLY A 17 -0.89 19.36 -40.96
CA GLY A 17 -2.23 19.27 -40.41
C GLY A 17 -2.43 18.20 -39.35
N ALA A 18 -2.10 18.55 -38.11
CA ALA A 18 -2.76 18.09 -36.89
C ALA A 18 -2.68 16.59 -36.53
N ALA A 19 -1.58 16.19 -35.88
CA ALA A 19 -1.68 15.33 -34.71
C ALA A 19 -1.15 16.14 -33.52
N GLY A 20 -2.06 16.80 -32.82
CA GLY A 20 -1.76 17.58 -31.63
C GLY A 20 -1.06 16.69 -30.60
N TYR A 21 0.25 16.88 -30.45
CA TYR A 21 1.02 16.41 -29.32
C TYR A 21 0.55 17.17 -28.06
N ARG A 22 -0.61 16.80 -27.52
CA ARG A 22 -0.87 16.96 -26.09
C ARG A 22 -0.29 15.75 -25.38
N ARG A 23 1.04 15.70 -25.27
CA ARG A 23 1.64 14.93 -24.17
C ARG A 23 1.28 15.67 -22.88
N PRO A 24 0.63 15.05 -21.89
CA PRO A 24 0.56 15.64 -20.57
C PRO A 24 1.99 15.65 -19.99
N MET A 25 2.69 16.77 -20.16
CA MET A 25 4.10 16.95 -19.82
C MET A 25 4.37 16.85 -18.31
N ALA A 26 3.32 16.87 -17.48
CA ALA A 26 3.43 16.78 -16.03
C ALA A 26 3.56 15.34 -15.50
N SER A 27 3.10 14.30 -16.22
CA SER A 27 3.17 12.91 -15.72
C SER A 27 4.51 12.23 -16.04
N GLY A 28 5.20 12.66 -17.09
CA GLY A 28 6.46 12.05 -17.55
C GLY A 28 7.69 12.43 -16.70
N ILE A 29 7.74 13.66 -16.18
CA ILE A 29 8.89 14.14 -15.38
C ILE A 29 8.89 13.47 -14.00
N VAL A 30 7.73 13.37 -13.35
CA VAL A 30 7.59 12.68 -12.05
C VAL A 30 7.83 11.16 -12.21
N ALA A 31 7.33 10.55 -13.28
CA ALA A 31 7.61 9.14 -13.59
C ALA A 31 9.11 8.89 -13.86
N GLY A 32 9.77 9.80 -14.58
CA GLY A 32 11.21 9.72 -14.91
C GLY A 32 12.14 9.96 -13.72
N MET A 33 11.80 10.90 -12.82
CA MET A 33 12.57 11.16 -11.59
C MET A 33 12.39 10.06 -10.54
N ASN A 34 11.20 9.45 -10.48
CA ASN A 34 10.94 8.38 -9.53
C ASN A 34 11.61 7.08 -9.99
N ALA A 35 11.69 6.77 -11.29
CA ALA A 35 12.29 5.54 -11.81
C ALA A 35 13.68 5.17 -11.21
N PRO A 36 14.67 6.09 -11.11
CA PRO A 36 15.96 5.79 -10.50
C PRO A 36 15.89 5.59 -8.98
N PHE A 37 15.05 6.35 -8.28
CA PHE A 37 14.84 6.19 -6.83
C PHE A 37 14.20 4.84 -6.51
N LEU A 38 13.18 4.48 -7.30
CA LEU A 38 12.45 3.22 -7.18
C LEU A 38 13.35 2.01 -7.50
N ALA A 39 14.24 2.14 -8.48
CA ALA A 39 15.27 1.12 -8.74
C ALA A 39 16.24 0.96 -7.56
N ARG A 40 16.64 2.06 -6.90
CA ARG A 40 17.48 2.01 -5.68
C ARG A 40 16.77 1.31 -4.51
N ILE A 41 15.47 1.56 -4.31
CA ILE A 41 14.71 0.87 -3.26
C ILE A 41 14.72 -0.64 -3.48
N ARG A 42 14.49 -1.10 -4.73
CA ARG A 42 14.49 -2.53 -5.08
C ARG A 42 15.84 -3.20 -4.90
N HIS A 43 16.94 -2.48 -5.14
CA HIS A 43 18.29 -3.04 -5.00
C HIS A 43 18.79 -3.05 -3.56
N SER A 44 18.23 -2.22 -2.67
CA SER A 44 18.55 -2.23 -1.26
C SER A 44 17.60 -3.10 -0.44
N ARG A 45 18.14 -4.14 0.21
CA ARG A 45 17.37 -5.02 1.11
C ARG A 45 16.72 -4.24 2.25
N THR A 46 17.41 -3.25 2.81
CA THR A 46 16.92 -2.42 3.92
C THR A 46 15.80 -1.50 3.45
N ALA A 47 15.97 -0.83 2.31
CA ALA A 47 14.96 0.07 1.76
C ALA A 47 13.69 -0.69 1.31
N SER A 48 13.85 -1.86 0.69
CA SER A 48 12.73 -2.73 0.34
C SER A 48 11.98 -3.22 1.58
N THR A 49 12.69 -3.61 2.63
CA THR A 49 12.05 -4.05 3.89
C THR A 49 11.29 -2.89 4.56
N ALA A 50 11.89 -1.70 4.60
CA ALA A 50 11.23 -0.50 5.12
C ALA A 50 10.00 -0.13 4.29
N ALA A 51 10.07 -0.20 2.96
CA ALA A 51 8.93 0.05 2.09
C ALA A 51 7.79 -0.96 2.32
N LEU A 52 8.11 -2.25 2.50
CA LEU A 52 7.11 -3.28 2.84
C LEU A 52 6.46 -3.04 4.20
N LEU A 53 7.27 -2.71 5.22
CA LEU A 53 6.79 -2.36 6.55
C LEU A 53 5.84 -1.14 6.47
N LEU A 54 6.26 -0.06 5.81
CA LEU A 54 5.46 1.16 5.69
C LEU A 54 4.18 0.94 4.89
N SER A 55 4.22 0.08 3.86
CA SER A 55 3.05 -0.31 3.07
C SER A 55 1.98 -1.03 3.91
N PHE A 56 2.37 -1.63 5.04
CA PHE A 56 1.45 -2.22 6.02
C PHE A 56 1.11 -1.23 7.15
N ALA A 57 2.13 -0.71 7.82
CA ALA A 57 2.00 0.03 9.07
C ALA A 57 1.29 1.38 8.89
N LEU A 58 1.59 2.12 7.82
CA LEU A 58 0.94 3.42 7.57
C LEU A 58 -0.58 3.29 7.40
N PRO A 59 -1.11 2.49 6.46
CA PRO A 59 -2.56 2.37 6.30
C PRO A 59 -3.24 1.76 7.53
N PHE A 60 -2.61 0.77 8.18
CA PHE A 60 -3.15 0.15 9.39
C PHE A 60 -3.31 1.17 10.53
N LEU A 61 -2.23 1.87 10.87
CA LEU A 61 -2.22 2.82 11.99
C LEU A 61 -3.04 4.08 11.69
N TRP A 62 -3.01 4.55 10.43
CA TRP A 62 -3.84 5.68 10.01
C TRP A 62 -5.33 5.37 10.14
N ALA A 63 -5.77 4.18 9.74
CA ALA A 63 -7.16 3.77 9.89
C ALA A 63 -7.59 3.62 11.35
N LEU A 64 -6.66 3.28 12.25
CA LEU A 64 -6.93 3.19 13.68
C LEU A 64 -6.93 4.55 14.40
N SER A 65 -6.26 5.56 13.84
CA SER A 65 -6.17 6.91 14.42
C SER A 65 -7.15 7.92 13.83
N THR A 66 -7.70 7.63 12.65
CA THR A 66 -8.58 8.55 11.93
C THR A 66 -10.01 8.64 12.50
N GLY A 67 -10.59 9.84 12.40
CA GLY A 67 -11.99 10.12 12.71
C GLY A 67 -12.98 9.70 11.62
N LEU A 68 -12.53 9.15 10.48
CA LEU A 68 -13.42 8.77 9.37
C LEU A 68 -14.56 7.84 9.80
N VAL A 69 -14.27 6.87 10.67
CA VAL A 69 -15.27 5.92 11.17
C VAL A 69 -16.20 6.60 12.18
N TRP A 70 -15.66 7.51 13.00
CA TRP A 70 -16.43 8.32 13.93
C TRP A 70 -17.46 9.21 13.22
N ASP A 71 -17.07 9.82 12.08
CA ASP A 71 -17.99 10.64 11.29
C ASP A 71 -19.15 9.83 10.68
N LEU A 72 -18.93 8.54 10.39
CA LEU A 72 -20.00 7.62 10.02
C LEU A 72 -20.91 7.32 11.23
N GLY A 73 -20.31 7.14 12.40
CA GLY A 73 -21.01 6.91 13.66
C GLY A 73 -21.97 8.02 14.08
N LYS A 74 -21.66 9.29 13.78
CA LYS A 74 -22.55 10.43 14.04
C LYS A 74 -23.93 10.34 13.38
N ARG A 75 -24.07 9.48 12.36
CA ARG A 75 -25.34 9.24 11.65
C ARG A 75 -26.15 8.10 12.25
N LEU A 76 -25.61 7.38 13.24
CA LEU A 76 -26.30 6.29 13.90
C LEU A 76 -27.15 6.82 15.07
N PRO A 77 -28.37 6.29 15.25
CA PRO A 77 -29.19 6.63 16.42
C PRO A 77 -28.59 5.98 17.68
N GLY A 78 -28.62 6.71 18.80
CA GLY A 78 -28.17 6.21 20.11
C GLY A 78 -26.80 6.74 20.55
N SER A 79 -26.29 6.18 21.65
CA SER A 79 -24.96 6.50 22.18
C SER A 79 -23.88 5.77 21.38
N VAL A 80 -22.81 6.45 21.02
CA VAL A 80 -21.74 5.88 20.19
C VAL A 80 -20.43 5.90 20.97
N SER A 81 -19.80 4.73 21.12
CA SER A 81 -18.47 4.57 21.69
C SER A 81 -17.47 4.18 20.61
N ASP A 82 -16.25 4.68 20.73
CA ASP A 82 -15.22 4.46 19.73
C ASP A 82 -13.80 4.65 20.29
N THR A 83 -13.05 3.56 20.40
CA THR A 83 -11.65 3.61 20.84
C THR A 83 -10.74 3.95 19.66
N SER A 84 -10.25 5.19 19.61
CA SER A 84 -9.26 5.62 18.62
C SER A 84 -7.84 5.58 19.19
N ILE A 85 -6.87 5.26 18.34
CA ILE A 85 -5.46 5.28 18.74
C ILE A 85 -4.92 6.70 18.53
N ALA A 86 -4.83 7.48 19.60
CA ALA A 86 -4.24 8.81 19.59
C ALA A 86 -2.80 8.79 20.14
N PHE A 87 -1.95 9.71 19.67
CA PHE A 87 -0.69 9.99 20.36
C PHE A 87 -0.96 10.90 21.57
N PRO A 88 -0.33 10.66 22.74
CA PRO A 88 0.78 9.73 23.00
C PRO A 88 0.36 8.31 23.45
N SER A 89 -0.91 8.08 23.84
CA SER A 89 -1.37 6.83 24.45
C SER A 89 -1.22 5.59 23.55
N GLY A 90 -1.22 5.79 22.22
CA GLY A 90 -1.06 4.75 21.21
C GLY A 90 0.38 4.38 20.86
N ALA A 91 1.38 5.14 21.31
CA ALA A 91 2.79 4.90 20.96
C ALA A 91 3.29 3.48 21.29
N PRO A 92 2.93 2.86 22.44
CA PRO A 92 3.32 1.49 22.76
C PRO A 92 2.76 0.48 21.75
N LEU A 93 1.49 0.62 21.37
CA LEU A 93 0.84 -0.27 20.39
C LEU A 93 1.47 -0.14 19.01
N ILE A 94 1.84 1.08 18.60
CA ILE A 94 2.56 1.33 17.36
C ILE A 94 3.93 0.63 17.38
N ALA A 95 4.67 0.76 18.47
CA ALA A 95 5.97 0.10 18.63
C ALA A 95 5.83 -1.43 18.57
N ILE A 96 4.81 -2.01 19.22
CA ILE A 96 4.51 -3.44 19.19
C ILE A 96 4.21 -3.92 17.77
N VAL A 97 3.36 -3.20 17.03
CA VAL A 97 3.02 -3.54 15.63
C VAL A 97 4.27 -3.57 14.76
N ILE A 98 5.12 -2.54 14.85
CA ILE A 98 6.35 -2.43 14.07
C ILE A 98 7.33 -3.53 14.44
N ALA A 99 7.56 -3.76 15.74
CA ALA A 99 8.50 -4.76 16.22
C ALA A 99 8.05 -6.19 15.86
N ALA A 100 6.76 -6.51 16.05
CA ALA A 100 6.19 -7.80 15.71
C ALA A 100 6.26 -8.08 14.20
N TRP A 101 5.95 -7.07 13.38
CA TRP A 101 6.09 -7.20 11.93
C TRP A 101 7.54 -7.47 11.52
N LEU A 102 8.50 -6.68 12.03
CA LEU A 102 9.92 -6.84 11.70
C LEU A 102 10.47 -8.19 12.14
N ALA A 103 10.22 -8.60 13.39
CA ALA A 103 10.66 -9.88 13.92
C ALA A 103 10.05 -11.04 13.12
N GLY A 104 8.74 -10.99 12.86
CA GLY A 104 8.04 -11.98 12.04
C GLY A 104 8.60 -12.06 10.63
N PHE A 105 8.74 -10.93 9.94
CA PHE A 105 9.27 -10.88 8.58
C PHE A 105 10.69 -11.43 8.49
N LEU A 106 11.59 -11.02 9.39
CA LEU A 106 12.98 -11.48 9.40
C LEU A 106 13.08 -12.99 9.69
N ALA A 107 12.26 -13.51 10.61
CA ALA A 107 12.22 -14.94 10.91
C ALA A 107 11.68 -15.77 9.73
N LEU A 108 10.61 -15.28 9.09
CA LEU A 108 9.92 -15.96 7.99
C LEU A 108 10.71 -15.91 6.67
N ARG A 109 11.40 -14.80 6.40
CA ARG A 109 12.24 -14.65 5.19
C ARG A 109 13.38 -15.67 5.13
N ARG A 110 13.85 -16.16 6.28
CA ARG A 110 14.87 -17.22 6.37
C ARG A 110 14.32 -18.61 6.04
N ARG A 111 13.01 -18.83 6.22
CA ARG A 111 12.38 -20.16 6.14
C ARG A 111 11.49 -20.34 4.91
N LEU A 112 10.90 -19.28 4.38
CA LEU A 112 9.92 -19.34 3.30
C LEU A 112 10.53 -19.01 1.94
N ARG A 113 10.22 -19.84 0.94
CA ARG A 113 10.45 -19.54 -0.46
C ARG A 113 9.33 -18.62 -0.97
N GLY A 114 9.46 -17.31 -0.73
CA GLY A 114 8.56 -16.30 -1.28
C GLY A 114 8.35 -15.08 -0.39
N GLU A 115 8.76 -13.91 -0.87
CA GLU A 115 8.66 -12.64 -0.14
C GLU A 115 7.21 -12.23 0.15
N ARG A 116 6.29 -12.45 -0.81
CA ARG A 116 4.85 -12.19 -0.62
C ARG A 116 4.27 -12.94 0.58
N ARG A 117 4.57 -14.25 0.70
CA ARG A 117 4.08 -15.07 1.82
C ARG A 117 4.65 -14.59 3.15
N ALA A 118 5.93 -14.22 3.18
CA ALA A 118 6.56 -13.66 4.37
C ALA A 118 5.92 -12.34 4.80
N VAL A 119 5.58 -11.44 3.85
CA VAL A 119 4.87 -10.18 4.14
C VAL A 119 3.50 -10.43 4.74
N TRP A 120 2.69 -11.31 4.15
CA TRP A 120 1.34 -11.63 4.65
C TRP A 120 1.38 -12.22 6.06
N LEU A 121 2.27 -13.17 6.31
CA LEU A 121 2.41 -13.79 7.63
C LEU A 121 3.00 -12.83 8.66
N ALA A 122 3.94 -11.95 8.28
CA ALA A 122 4.41 -10.89 9.16
C ALA A 122 3.31 -9.88 9.52
N GLY A 123 2.44 -9.54 8.55
CA GLY A 123 1.23 -8.77 8.79
C GLY A 123 0.30 -9.44 9.79
N ALA A 124 0.04 -10.74 9.62
CA ALA A 124 -0.78 -11.51 10.56
C ALA A 124 -0.19 -11.54 11.98
N VAL A 125 1.13 -11.71 12.11
CA VAL A 125 1.83 -11.66 13.42
C VAL A 125 1.69 -10.29 14.06
N ALA A 126 1.86 -9.21 13.28
CA ALA A 126 1.70 -7.84 13.78
C ALA A 126 0.26 -7.53 14.24
N VAL A 127 -0.73 -7.99 13.48
CA VAL A 127 -2.15 -7.88 13.85
C VAL A 127 -2.45 -8.69 15.10
N ALA A 128 -1.97 -9.92 15.22
CA ALA A 128 -2.19 -10.75 16.40
C ALA A 128 -1.57 -10.12 17.65
N ALA A 129 -0.34 -9.59 17.55
CA ALA A 129 0.31 -8.86 18.63
C ALA A 129 -0.47 -7.61 19.03
N PHE A 130 -0.97 -6.85 18.04
CA PHE A 130 -1.86 -5.73 18.28
C PHE A 130 -3.11 -6.14 19.05
N CYS A 131 -3.83 -7.18 18.59
CA CYS A 131 -5.05 -7.63 19.25
C CYS A 131 -4.81 -8.08 20.69
N ALA A 132 -3.74 -8.83 20.95
CA ALA A 132 -3.38 -9.28 22.28
C ALA A 132 -3.10 -8.09 23.22
N CYS A 133 -2.26 -7.15 22.79
CA CYS A 133 -1.90 -5.99 23.60
C CYS A 133 -3.04 -4.99 23.75
N PHE A 134 -3.84 -4.77 22.70
CA PHE A 134 -5.03 -3.94 22.77
C PHE A 134 -6.05 -4.51 23.76
N THR A 135 -6.31 -5.82 23.70
CA THR A 135 -7.24 -6.50 24.64
C THR A 135 -6.72 -6.43 26.07
N TRP A 136 -5.40 -6.58 26.27
CA TRP A 136 -4.79 -6.41 27.58
C TRP A 136 -4.94 -4.99 28.14
N GLN A 137 -4.84 -3.98 27.28
CA GLN A 137 -4.86 -2.57 27.69
C GLN A 137 -6.28 -2.01 27.86
N PHE A 138 -7.21 -2.35 26.98
CA PHE A 138 -8.56 -1.76 26.91
C PHE A 138 -9.68 -2.75 27.28
N GLY A 139 -9.36 -4.04 27.42
CA GLY A 139 -10.33 -5.08 27.75
C GLY A 139 -11.06 -5.65 26.54
N SER A 140 -11.80 -6.74 26.76
CA SER A 140 -12.51 -7.45 25.69
C SER A 140 -13.80 -6.75 25.25
N ALA A 141 -14.35 -5.87 26.08
CA ALA A 141 -15.62 -5.17 25.80
C ALA A 141 -15.54 -4.29 24.54
N GLU A 142 -14.37 -3.72 24.26
CA GLU A 142 -14.09 -2.93 23.06
C GLU A 142 -14.23 -3.72 21.75
N TRP A 143 -14.19 -5.05 21.80
CA TRP A 143 -14.41 -5.90 20.64
C TRP A 143 -15.89 -6.24 20.41
N ASN A 144 -16.78 -5.94 21.36
CA ASN A 144 -18.19 -6.25 21.23
C ASN A 144 -18.86 -5.29 20.24
N PRO A 145 -19.35 -5.76 19.07
CA PRO A 145 -20.03 -4.88 18.10
C PRO A 145 -21.46 -4.54 18.53
N TRP A 146 -22.02 -5.25 19.52
CA TRP A 146 -23.38 -5.09 20.00
C TRP A 146 -23.36 -4.90 21.52
N PRO A 147 -22.97 -3.71 22.01
CA PRO A 147 -23.03 -3.37 23.43
C PRO A 147 -24.50 -3.25 23.91
N GLU A 148 -24.72 -2.71 25.09
CA GLU A 148 -26.05 -2.55 25.69
C GLU A 148 -27.05 -1.88 24.71
N PRO A 149 -28.35 -2.23 24.76
CA PRO A 149 -29.36 -1.68 23.86
C PRO A 149 -29.35 -0.15 23.84
N GLY A 150 -29.30 0.44 22.64
CA GLY A 150 -29.22 1.90 22.47
C GLY A 150 -27.80 2.46 22.44
N SER A 151 -26.77 1.59 22.51
CA SER A 151 -25.37 1.96 22.27
C SER A 151 -24.77 1.21 21.07
N VAL A 152 -23.80 1.83 20.40
CA VAL A 152 -23.06 1.25 19.28
C VAL A 152 -21.57 1.41 19.53
N ASN A 153 -20.81 0.33 19.38
CA ASN A 153 -19.35 0.36 19.42
C ASN A 153 -18.78 0.29 18.01
N LEU A 154 -18.06 1.33 17.59
CA LEU A 154 -17.48 1.44 16.25
C LEU A 154 -16.12 0.78 16.11
N PHE A 155 -15.45 0.45 17.22
CA PHE A 155 -14.08 -0.06 17.17
C PHE A 155 -13.92 -1.33 16.31
N PRO A 156 -14.81 -2.34 16.38
CA PRO A 156 -14.73 -3.51 15.51
C PRO A 156 -14.78 -3.15 14.01
N LEU A 157 -15.61 -2.17 13.65
CA LEU A 157 -15.71 -1.68 12.27
C LEU A 157 -14.44 -0.94 11.84
N ARG A 158 -13.90 -0.09 12.72
CA ARG A 158 -12.62 0.60 12.49
C ARG A 158 -11.49 -0.40 12.30
N PHE A 159 -11.42 -1.41 13.16
CA PHE A 159 -10.41 -2.45 13.07
C PHE A 159 -10.52 -3.24 11.75
N ALA A 160 -11.74 -3.60 11.33
CA ALA A 160 -11.97 -4.24 10.04
C ALA A 160 -11.51 -3.36 8.86
N ALA A 161 -11.80 -2.06 8.90
CA ALA A 161 -11.33 -1.12 7.88
C ALA A 161 -9.79 -1.01 7.87
N ALA A 162 -9.16 -0.98 9.05
CA ALA A 162 -7.71 -0.98 9.18
C ALA A 162 -7.07 -2.22 8.59
N LEU A 163 -7.64 -3.40 8.82
CA LEU A 163 -7.19 -4.66 8.22
C LEU A 163 -7.30 -4.63 6.69
N ALA A 164 -8.43 -4.16 6.15
CA ALA A 164 -8.63 -4.07 4.70
C ALA A 164 -7.60 -3.14 4.05
N MET A 165 -7.39 -1.95 4.61
CA MET A 165 -6.39 -0.99 4.12
C MET A 165 -4.96 -1.53 4.23
N ALA A 166 -4.63 -2.21 5.32
CA ALA A 166 -3.32 -2.82 5.52
C ALA A 166 -3.05 -3.98 4.55
N ALA A 167 -4.07 -4.81 4.28
CA ALA A 167 -4.02 -5.88 3.31
C ALA A 167 -3.80 -5.35 1.89
N LEU A 168 -4.55 -4.31 1.49
CA LEU A 168 -4.38 -3.64 0.21
C LEU A 168 -2.99 -3.02 0.09
N GLY A 169 -2.55 -2.24 1.09
CA GLY A 169 -1.23 -1.62 1.10
C GLY A 169 -0.10 -2.66 0.99
N SER A 170 -0.20 -3.76 1.75
CA SER A 170 0.77 -4.87 1.68
C SER A 170 0.78 -5.56 0.31
N ALA A 171 -0.40 -5.76 -0.30
CA ALA A 171 -0.51 -6.34 -1.64
C ALA A 171 0.13 -5.42 -2.69
N PHE A 172 -0.13 -4.11 -2.65
CA PHE A 172 0.49 -3.14 -3.54
C PHE A 172 2.00 -3.06 -3.34
N GLY A 173 2.49 -2.95 -2.09
CA GLY A 173 3.91 -2.91 -1.78
C GLY A 173 4.66 -4.16 -2.27
N ALA A 174 4.07 -5.34 -2.05
CA ALA A 174 4.67 -6.60 -2.48
C ALA A 174 4.56 -6.83 -4.00
N ALA A 175 3.53 -6.32 -4.67
CA ALA A 175 3.47 -6.31 -6.14
C ALA A 175 4.48 -5.33 -6.74
N TYR A 176 4.64 -4.18 -6.09
CA TYR A 176 5.52 -3.10 -6.52
C TYR A 176 7.01 -3.47 -6.45
N LEU A 177 7.39 -4.24 -5.43
CA LEU A 177 8.77 -4.69 -5.20
C LEU A 177 9.10 -6.04 -5.82
N ALA A 178 8.12 -6.74 -6.40
CA ALA A 178 8.37 -7.98 -7.11
C ALA A 178 9.33 -7.76 -8.30
N PRO A 179 10.26 -8.69 -8.58
CA PRO A 179 11.09 -8.65 -9.78
C PRO A 179 10.20 -8.57 -11.02
N ARG A 180 10.45 -7.61 -11.92
CA ARG A 180 9.81 -7.64 -13.25
C ARG A 180 10.49 -8.72 -14.09
N PRO A 181 9.74 -9.54 -14.85
CA PRO A 181 10.35 -10.34 -15.90
C PRO A 181 11.07 -9.38 -16.85
N GLU A 182 12.32 -9.69 -17.17
CA GLU A 182 13.03 -8.99 -18.26
C GLU A 182 12.17 -9.10 -19.51
N ALA A 183 11.88 -7.97 -20.14
CA ALA A 183 11.20 -7.97 -21.42
C ALA A 183 12.08 -8.81 -22.36
N ALA A 184 11.51 -9.90 -22.89
CA ALA A 184 12.20 -10.72 -23.87
C ALA A 184 12.74 -9.80 -24.98
N PRO A 185 14.00 -9.96 -25.41
CA PRO A 185 14.54 -9.15 -26.48
C PRO A 185 13.62 -9.29 -27.69
N ALA A 186 13.17 -8.15 -28.22
CA ALA A 186 12.39 -8.14 -29.45
C ALA A 186 13.24 -8.77 -30.58
N PRO A 187 12.65 -9.65 -31.41
CA PRO A 187 13.35 -10.29 -32.52
C PRO A 187 13.82 -9.29 -33.56
#